data_AF-A0AAW7AFG2-F1
#
_entry.id   AF-A0AAW7AFG2-F1
#
_cell.length_a   1.000
_cell.length_b   1.000
_cell.length_c   1.000
_cell.angle_alpha   90.00
_cell.angle_beta   90.00
_cell.angle_gamma   90.00
#
_symmetry.space_group_name_H-M   'P 1'
#
loop_
_entity.id
_entity.type
_entity.pdbx_description
1 polymer ?
#
loop_
_entity_poly.entity_id
_entity_poly.type
_entity_poly.pdbx_seq_one_letter_code
_entity_poly.pdbx_strand_id
1 'polypeptide(L)' 'LPQEIIRKKRDGEVLTADEINFFIQGVANNTVSEGQIAAFAMTIFFNEMTMPERIALTCAMRDSGMVID' A
#
# COMPACT_ATOMS: atom_id res chain seq x y z
N LEU A 1 9.82 5.91 3.30
CA LEU A 1 8.94 6.32 4.42
C LEU A 1 7.48 6.23 3.95
N PRO A 2 6.52 5.86 4.81
CA PRO A 2 5.12 5.70 4.39
C PRO A 2 4.52 6.94 3.71
N GLN A 3 4.88 8.15 4.17
CA GLN A 3 4.40 9.41 3.57
C GLN A 3 4.85 9.64 2.12
N GLU A 4 5.99 9.10 1.69
CA GLU A 4 6.44 9.24 0.30
C GLU A 4 5.59 8.40 -0.65
N ILE A 5 5.12 7.24 -0.20
CA ILE A 5 4.23 6.36 -0.97
C ILE A 5 2.87 7.02 -1.14
N ILE A 6 2.33 7.60 -0.06
CA ILE A 6 1.07 8.36 -0.08
C ILE A 6 1.22 9.58 -1.00
N ARG A 7 2.31 10.33 -0.89
CA ARG A 7 2.61 11.49 -1.75
C ARG A 7 2.65 11.10 -3.23
N LYS A 8 3.42 10.06 -3.56
CA LYS A 8 3.57 9.55 -4.92
C LYS A 8 2.22 9.16 -5.52
N LYS A 9 1.42 8.38 -4.79
CA LYS A 9 0.09 7.97 -5.28
C LYS A 9 -0.87 9.14 -5.41
N ARG A 10 -0.78 10.14 -4.53
CA ARG A 10 -1.60 11.36 -4.56
C ARG A 10 -1.28 12.23 -5.76
N ASP A 11 -0.03 12.24 -6.18
CA ASP A 11 0.44 12.98 -7.33
C ASP A 11 0.13 12.21 -8.66
N GLY A 12 -0.60 11.08 -8.58
CA GLY A 12 -1.06 10.29 -9.72
C GLY A 12 -0.02 9.29 -10.26
N GLU A 13 1.11 9.13 -9.57
CA GLU A 13 2.16 8.21 -9.99
C GLU A 13 1.81 6.76 -9.66
N VAL A 14 2.34 5.84 -10.47
CA VAL A 14 2.17 4.39 -10.26
C VAL A 14 3.12 3.91 -9.18
N LEU A 15 2.57 3.17 -8.21
CA LEU A 15 3.36 2.52 -7.18
C LEU A 15 3.99 1.23 -7.69
N THR A 16 5.24 1.00 -7.31
CA THR A 16 5.94 -0.27 -7.53
C THR A 16 5.46 -1.33 -6.53
N ALA A 17 5.67 -2.60 -6.87
CA ALA A 17 5.32 -3.70 -5.97
C ALA A 17 6.08 -3.61 -4.63
N ASP A 18 7.34 -3.17 -4.64
CA ASP A 18 8.16 -3.01 -3.43
C ASP A 18 7.62 -1.89 -2.53
N GLU A 19 7.18 -0.77 -3.11
CA GLU A 19 6.55 0.33 -2.36
C GLU A 19 5.25 -0.14 -1.70
N ILE A 20 4.42 -0.88 -2.42
CA ILE A 20 3.17 -1.43 -1.88
C ILE A 20 3.48 -2.44 -0.76
N ASN A 21 4.43 -3.35 -0.97
CA ASN A 21 4.82 -4.34 0.02
C ASN A 21 5.38 -3.68 1.28
N PHE A 22 6.27 -2.68 1.12
CA PHE A 22 6.78 -1.89 2.24
C PHE A 22 5.64 -1.26 3.07
N PHE A 23 4.64 -0.67 2.42
CA PHE A 23 3.52 -0.07 3.11
C PHE A 23 2.68 -1.11 3.87
N ILE A 24 2.33 -2.22 3.23
CA ILE A 24 1.48 -3.27 3.82
C ILE A 24 2.18 -3.99 4.97
N GLN A 25 3.48 -4.29 4.83
CA GLN A 25 4.29 -4.80 5.95
C GLN A 25 4.34 -3.78 7.09
N GLY A 26 4.38 -2.49 6.76
CA GLY A 26 4.30 -1.43 7.75
C GLY A 26 2.99 -1.42 8.53
N VAL A 27 1.86 -1.69 7.86
CA VAL A 27 0.54 -1.85 8.48
C VAL A 27 0.51 -3.09 9.38
N ALA A 28 0.95 -4.25 8.88
CA ALA A 28 0.95 -5.50 9.65
C ALA A 28 1.83 -5.43 10.91
N ASN A 29 2.96 -4.72 10.82
CA ASN A 29 3.90 -4.53 11.93
C ASN A 29 3.56 -3.33 12.83
N ASN A 30 2.40 -2.67 12.65
CA ASN A 30 1.98 -1.48 13.43
C ASN A 30 2.98 -0.31 13.38
N THR A 31 3.75 -0.18 12.30
CA THR A 31 4.71 0.93 12.09
C THR A 31 4.13 2.06 11.23
N VAL A 32 2.98 1.82 10.61
CA VAL A 32 2.18 2.81 9.88
C VAL A 32 1.00 3.20 10.78
N SER A 33 0.79 4.51 10.96
CA SER A 33 -0.30 5.00 11.81
C SER A 33 -1.68 4.88 11.14
N GLU A 34 -2.75 4.85 11.92
CA GLU A 34 -4.13 4.86 11.39
C GLU A 34 -4.38 6.03 10.44
N GLY A 35 -3.83 7.21 10.74
CA GLY A 35 -3.92 8.38 9.86
C GLY A 35 -3.23 8.17 8.51
N GLN A 36 -2.10 7.46 8.48
CA GLN A 36 -1.41 7.12 7.23
C GLN A 36 -2.19 6.05 6.44
N ILE A 37 -2.79 5.07 7.11
CA ILE A 37 -3.66 4.07 6.47
C ILE A 37 -4.86 4.76 5.82
N ALA A 38 -5.53 5.64 6.56
CA ALA A 38 -6.67 6.41 6.05
C ALA A 38 -6.27 7.30 4.87
N ALA A 39 -5.13 7.98 4.95
CA ALA A 39 -4.61 8.81 3.86
C ALA A 39 -4.28 7.99 2.61
N PHE A 40 -3.68 6.80 2.77
CA PHE A 40 -3.41 5.89 1.65
C PHE A 40 -4.69 5.40 0.98
N ALA A 41 -5.68 4.98 1.77
CA ALA A 41 -6.99 4.55 1.26
C ALA A 41 -7.71 5.68 0.50
N MET A 42 -7.72 6.90 1.06
CA MET A 42 -8.33 8.06 0.40
C MET A 42 -7.62 8.42 -0.91
N THR A 43 -6.29 8.28 -0.92
CA THR A 43 -5.48 8.56 -2.10
C THR A 43 -5.75 7.58 -3.24
N ILE A 44 -5.89 6.28 -2.92
CA ILE A 44 -6.30 5.25 -3.88
C ILE A 44 -7.72 5.50 -4.40
N PHE A 45 -8.65 5.90 -3.52
CA PHE A 45 -10.02 6.20 -3.93
C PHE A 45 -10.08 7.30 -4.99
N PHE A 46 -9.26 8.34 -4.87
CA PHE A 46 -9.23 9.44 -5.84
C PHE A 46 -8.38 9.19 -7.10
N ASN A 47 -7.27 8.44 -6.99
CA ASN A 47 -6.31 8.26 -8.09
C ASN A 47 -6.36 6.87 -8.74
N GLU A 48 -7.30 6.04 -8.32
CA GLU A 48 -7.47 4.64 -8.74
C GLU A 48 -6.21 3.78 -8.56
N MET A 49 -6.27 2.50 -8.90
CA MET A 49 -5.09 1.63 -8.99
C MET A 49 -5.11 0.91 -10.33
N THR A 50 -3.94 0.88 -10.97
CA THR A 50 -3.70 0.04 -12.13
C THR A 50 -3.80 -1.44 -11.76
N MET A 51 -4.01 -2.31 -12.75
CA MET A 51 -4.05 -3.75 -12.51
C MET A 51 -2.77 -4.29 -11.82
N PRO A 52 -1.55 -3.91 -12.23
CA PRO A 52 -0.33 -4.34 -11.53
C PRO A 52 -0.30 -3.92 -10.06
N GLU A 53 -0.70 -2.69 -9.74
CA GLU A 53 -0.77 -2.23 -8.35
C GLU A 53 -1.79 -3.04 -7.53
N ARG A 54 -2.95 -3.36 -8.11
CA ARG A 54 -3.98 -4.18 -7.45
C ARG A 54 -3.50 -5.60 -7.16
N ILE A 55 -2.78 -6.21 -8.11
CA ILE A 55 -2.17 -7.52 -7.92
C ILE A 55 -1.13 -7.47 -6.80
N ALA A 56 -0.22 -6.48 -6.85
CA ALA A 56 0.80 -6.30 -5.83
C ALA A 56 0.20 -6.09 -4.43
N LEU A 57 -0.85 -5.29 -4.31
CA LEU A 57 -1.58 -5.08 -3.05
C LEU A 57 -2.18 -6.39 -2.53
N THR A 58 -2.83 -7.15 -3.41
CA THR A 58 -3.46 -8.43 -3.03
C THR A 58 -2.41 -9.43 -2.54
N CYS A 59 -1.29 -9.55 -3.24
CA CYS A 59 -0.19 -10.42 -2.84
C CYS A 59 0.45 -9.95 -1.52
N ALA A 60 0.73 -8.65 -1.38
CA ALA A 60 1.31 -8.11 -0.15
C ALA A 60 0.39 -8.33 1.06
N MET A 61 -0.92 -8.18 0.90
CA MET A 61 -1.88 -8.47 1.97
C MET A 61 -1.89 -9.96 2.36
N ARG A 62 -1.89 -10.87 1.38
CA ARG A 62 -1.77 -12.32 1.62
C ARG A 62 -0.48 -12.65 2.38
N ASP A 63 0.64 -12.09 1.94
CA ASP A 63 1.98 -12.39 2.44
C ASP A 63 2.33 -11.63 3.73
N SER A 64 1.46 -10.73 4.19
CA SER A 64 1.62 -10.02 5.47
C SER A 64 1.24 -10.84 6.70
N GLY A 65 0.60 -11.99 6.50
CA GLY A 65 0.18 -12.91 7.55
C GLY A 65 0.80 -14.31 7.41
N MET A 66 0.25 -15.27 8.16
CA MET A 66 0.61 -16.67 7.98
C MET A 66 -0.05 -17.21 6.70
N VAL A 67 0.77 -17.64 5.75
CA VAL A 67 0.32 -18.36 4.56
C VAL A 67 0.29 -19.85 4.86
N ILE A 68 -0.83 -20.51 4.53
CA ILE A 68 -0.98 -21.97 4.69
C ILE A 68 -0.60 -22.62 3.37
N ASP A 69 0.38 -23.53 3.43
CA ASP A 69 0.83 -24.34 2.29
C ASP A 69 -0.02 -25.61 2.08
#